data_AF-A0A521VBX6-F1
#
_entry.id   AF-A0A521VBX6-F1
#
_cell.length_a   1.000
_cell.length_b   1.000
_cell.length_c   1.000
_cell.angle_alpha   90.00
_cell.angle_beta   90.00
_cell.angle_gamma   90.00
#
_symmetry.space_group_name_H-M   'P 1'
#
loop_
_entity.id
_entity.type
_entity.pdbx_description
1 polymer ?
#
loop_
_entity_poly.entity_id
_entity_poly.type
_entity_poly.pdbx_seq_one_letter_code
_entity_poly.pdbx_strand_id
1 'polypeptide(L)' 'MPEAMIFDALRTPRGKGKKDGSLHEVKPIALLTGVLKELQRRHDLDTSQVDDVVMGCVTPVGEQGSCIAKTAALAAG' A
#
# COMPACT_ATOMS: atom_id res chain seq x y z
N MET A 1 26.40 0.45 13.23
CA MET A 1 25.17 -0.10 12.62
C MET A 1 24.08 0.94 12.82
N PRO A 2 23.34 1.33 11.77
CA PRO A 2 22.16 2.15 11.95
C PRO A 2 21.08 1.37 12.74
N GLU A 3 20.35 2.05 13.61
CA GLU A 3 19.18 1.50 14.29
C GLU A 3 17.94 1.61 13.40
N ALA A 4 17.05 0.63 13.46
CA ALA A 4 15.80 0.64 12.71
C ALA A 4 14.74 1.47 13.46
N MET A 5 14.20 2.49 12.81
CA MET A 5 13.24 3.42 13.38
C MET A 5 11.91 3.37 12.61
N ILE A 6 10.78 3.49 13.31
CA ILE A 6 9.46 3.66 12.70
C ILE A 6 9.12 5.15 12.73
N PHE A 7 9.00 5.78 11.55
CA PHE A 7 8.71 7.21 11.43
C PHE A 7 7.21 7.52 11.37
N ASP A 8 6.42 6.67 10.71
CA ASP A 8 4.96 6.83 10.61
C ASP A 8 4.27 5.45 10.44
N ALA A 9 2.99 5.39 10.76
CA ALA A 9 2.12 4.25 10.56
C ALA A 9 0.70 4.69 10.22
N LEU A 10 0.19 4.22 9.08
CA LEU A 10 -1.17 4.51 8.63
C LEU A 10 -1.81 3.29 7.97
N ARG A 11 -3.14 3.33 7.82
CA ARG A 11 -3.92 2.22 7.24
C ARG A 11 -5.20 2.72 6.61
N THR A 12 -5.76 1.93 5.73
CA THR A 12 -7.16 2.09 5.31
C THR A 12 -8.12 1.75 6.46
N PRO A 13 -9.38 2.20 6.39
CA PRO A 13 -10.46 1.54 7.10
C PRO A 13 -10.55 0.06 6.71
N ARG A 14 -11.16 -0.77 7.57
CA ARG A 14 -11.46 -2.16 7.24
C ARG A 14 -12.89 -2.25 6.71
N GLY A 15 -13.03 -2.76 5.48
CA GLY A 15 -14.33 -3.09 4.90
C GLY A 15 -14.84 -4.45 5.39
N LYS A 16 -16.15 -4.63 5.41
CA LYS A 16 -16.78 -5.93 5.66
C LYS A 16 -16.44 -6.89 4.51
N GLY A 17 -15.98 -8.12 4.82
CA GLY A 17 -15.64 -9.15 3.83
C GLY A 17 -16.86 -9.84 3.21
N LYS A 18 -17.81 -9.06 2.69
CA LYS A 18 -19.04 -9.52 2.02
C LYS A 18 -19.30 -8.64 0.80
N LYS A 19 -20.21 -9.09 -0.08
CA LYS A 19 -20.59 -8.34 -1.29
C LYS A 19 -21.16 -6.95 -1.00
N ASP A 20 -21.76 -6.76 0.18
CA ASP A 20 -22.30 -5.50 0.66
C ASP A 20 -21.29 -4.67 1.47
N GLY A 21 -20.01 -5.05 1.46
CA GLY A 21 -18.95 -4.31 2.15
C GLY A 21 -18.50 -3.07 1.37
N SER A 22 -18.22 -1.99 2.09
CA SER A 22 -17.83 -0.70 1.50
C SER A 22 -16.57 -0.71 0.63
N LEU A 23 -15.69 -1.69 0.82
CA LEU A 23 -14.46 -1.86 0.04
C LEU A 23 -14.56 -2.98 -1.00
N HIS A 24 -15.71 -3.62 -1.17
CA HIS A 24 -15.85 -4.77 -2.07
C HIS A 24 -15.54 -4.43 -3.53
N GLU A 25 -15.91 -3.23 -3.97
CA GLU A 25 -15.68 -2.73 -5.33
C GLU A 25 -14.32 -2.04 -5.50
N VAL A 26 -13.55 -1.92 -4.43
CA VAL A 26 -12.25 -1.23 -4.46
C VAL A 26 -11.15 -2.25 -4.74
N LYS A 27 -10.46 -2.07 -5.86
CA LYS A 27 -9.33 -2.93 -6.23
C LYS A 27 -8.23 -2.85 -5.16
N PRO A 28 -7.58 -3.98 -4.80
CA PRO A 28 -6.50 -3.99 -3.82
C PRO A 28 -5.36 -3.02 -4.12
N ILE A 29 -4.99 -2.87 -5.41
CA ILE A 29 -3.97 -1.89 -5.82
C ILE A 29 -4.35 -0.45 -5.42
N ALA A 30 -5.62 -0.07 -5.54
CA ALA A 30 -6.08 1.27 -5.18
C ALA A 30 -5.99 1.52 -3.66
N LEU A 31 -6.24 0.49 -2.85
CA LEU A 31 -6.06 0.57 -1.40
C LEU A 31 -4.58 0.84 -1.04
N LEU A 32 -3.66 0.11 -1.70
CA LEU A 32 -2.22 0.23 -1.47
C LEU A 32 -1.64 1.55 -2.01
N THR A 33 -2.02 1.96 -3.22
CA THR A 33 -1.63 3.25 -3.79
C THR A 33 -2.14 4.41 -2.93
N GLY A 34 -3.35 4.32 -2.38
CA GLY A 34 -3.90 5.33 -1.48
C GLY A 34 -3.04 5.54 -0.22
N VAL A 35 -2.57 4.46 0.41
CA VAL A 35 -1.70 4.57 1.61
C VAL A 35 -0.31 5.11 1.27
N LEU A 36 0.28 4.72 0.13
CA LEU A 36 1.58 5.25 -0.30
C LEU A 36 1.52 6.76 -0.59
N LYS A 37 0.49 7.22 -1.32
CA LYS A 37 0.30 8.64 -1.61
C LYS A 37 0.02 9.47 -0.36
N GLU A 38 -0.74 8.92 0.60
CA GLU A 38 -0.99 9.62 1.86
C GLU A 38 0.29 9.74 2.70
N LEU A 39 1.14 8.70 2.73
CA LEU A 39 2.45 8.77 3.38
C LEU A 39 3.31 9.86 2.75
N GLN A 40 3.40 9.90 1.42
CA GLN A 40 4.13 10.94 0.69
C GLN A 40 3.61 12.34 1.03
N ARG A 41 2.29 12.52 0.97
CA ARG A 41 1.62 13.80 1.23
C ARG A 41 1.83 14.32 2.66
N ARG A 42 1.89 13.42 3.66
CA ARG A 42 2.05 13.81 5.07
C ARG A 42 3.43 14.38 5.39
N HIS A 43 4.45 13.91 4.69
CA HIS A 43 5.85 14.19 5.01
C HIS A 43 6.58 14.99 3.94
N ASP A 44 5.90 15.37 2.84
CA ASP A 44 6.56 15.90 1.64
C ASP A 44 7.74 15.00 1.23
N LEU A 45 7.49 13.69 1.24
CA LEU A 45 8.53 12.67 1.12
C LEU A 45 9.11 12.65 -0.31
N ASP A 46 10.42 12.83 -0.41
CA ASP A 46 11.18 12.53 -1.62
C ASP A 46 11.24 11.01 -1.83
N THR A 47 10.39 10.50 -2.71
CA THR A 47 10.27 9.06 -2.98
C THR A 47 11.49 8.50 -3.70
N SER A 48 12.40 9.33 -4.23
CA SER A 48 13.66 8.86 -4.83
C SER A 48 14.64 8.30 -3.79
N GLN A 49 14.43 8.59 -2.50
CA GLN A 49 15.23 8.06 -1.39
C GLN A 49 14.68 6.74 -0.83
N VAL A 50 13.57 6.24 -1.36
CA VAL A 50 12.98 4.96 -0.93
C VAL A 50 13.63 3.82 -1.73
N ASP A 51 14.40 3.00 -1.03
CA ASP A 51 15.11 1.86 -1.65
C ASP A 51 14.19 0.68 -1.99
N ASP A 52 13.20 0.40 -1.12
CA ASP A 52 12.34 -0.78 -1.27
C ASP A 52 10.92 -0.56 -0.69
N VAL A 53 9.96 -1.26 -1.28
CA VAL A 53 8.55 -1.29 -0.84
C VAL A 53 8.15 -2.75 -0.60
N VAL A 54 8.06 -3.13 0.66
CA VAL A 54 7.73 -4.51 1.05
C VAL A 54 6.29 -4.58 1.53
N MET A 55 5.48 -5.46 0.93
CA MET A 55 4.08 -5.68 1.31
C MET A 55 3.75 -7.14 1.50
N GLY A 56 3.14 -7.47 2.64
CA GLY A 56 2.61 -8.80 2.90
C GLY A 56 1.28 -9.03 2.16
N CYS A 57 1.18 -10.13 1.42
CA CYS A 57 -0.06 -10.58 0.78
C CYS A 57 -0.22 -12.09 0.92
N VAL A 58 -1.33 -12.53 1.52
CA VAL A 58 -1.58 -13.96 1.81
C VAL A 58 -2.02 -14.75 0.57
N THR A 59 -2.74 -14.10 -0.37
CA THR A 59 -3.30 -14.78 -1.55
C THR A 59 -2.88 -14.02 -2.82
N PRO A 60 -1.61 -14.14 -3.24
CA PRO A 60 -1.03 -13.35 -4.33
C PRO A 60 -1.39 -13.91 -5.72
N VAL A 61 -2.69 -13.94 -6.02
CA VAL A 61 -3.24 -14.38 -7.31
C VAL A 61 -4.26 -13.36 -7.81
N GLY A 62 -4.56 -13.38 -9.12
CA GLY A 62 -5.51 -12.45 -9.73
C GLY A 62 -5.10 -10.99 -9.54
N GLU A 63 -6.01 -10.15 -9.03
CA GLU A 63 -5.74 -8.72 -8.77
C GLU A 63 -4.62 -8.48 -7.74
N GLN A 64 -4.23 -9.50 -6.95
CA GLN A 64 -3.15 -9.43 -5.97
C GLN A 64 -1.86 -10.12 -6.44
N GLY A 65 -1.85 -10.64 -7.67
CA GLY A 65 -0.69 -11.36 -8.24
C GLY A 65 0.42 -10.44 -8.77
N SER A 66 1.40 -11.06 -9.41
CA SER A 66 2.49 -10.38 -10.14
C SER A 66 3.22 -9.31 -9.32
N CYS A 67 3.50 -9.59 -8.05
CA CYS A 67 4.11 -8.66 -7.09
C CYS A 67 3.29 -7.37 -6.90
N ILE A 68 2.23 -7.46 -6.09
CA ILE A 68 1.34 -6.33 -5.82
C ILE A 68 2.06 -5.12 -5.22
N ALA A 69 3.14 -5.32 -4.48
CA ALA A 69 3.97 -4.24 -3.93
C ALA A 69 4.58 -3.37 -5.05
N LYS A 70 5.19 -4.01 -6.07
CA LYS A 70 5.76 -3.31 -7.22
C LYS A 70 4.69 -2.59 -8.02
N THR A 71 3.56 -3.25 -8.27
CA THR A 71 2.44 -2.64 -9.02
C THR A 71 1.85 -1.45 -8.28
N ALA A 72 1.69 -1.52 -6.96
CA ALA A 72 1.20 -0.42 -6.14
C ALA A 72 2.17 0.77 -6.11
N ALA A 73 3.47 0.52 -6.01
CA ALA A 73 4.51 1.55 -6.06
C ALA A 73 4.51 2.28 -7.42
N LEU A 74 4.49 1.53 -8.53
CA LEU A 74 4.40 2.12 -9.88
C LEU A 74 3.11 2.93 -10.09
N ALA A 75 1.99 2.50 -9.51
CA ALA A 75 0.74 3.25 -9.57
C ALA A 75 0.71 4.47 -8.63
N ALA A 76 1.57 4.51 -7.60
CA ALA A 76 1.68 5.63 -6.69
C ALA A 76 2.46 6.81 -7.29
N GLY A 77 3.43 6.54 -8.18
CA GLY A 77 4.31 7.53 -8.79
C GLY A 77 5.72 7.35 -8.29
#